data_AF-A0A358NHH3-F1
#
_entry.id   AF-A0A358NHH3-F1
#
_cell.length_a   1.000
_cell.length_b   1.000
_cell.length_c   1.000
_cell.angle_alpha   90.00
_cell.angle_beta   90.00
_cell.angle_gamma   90.00
#
_symmetry.space_group_name_H-M   'P 1'
#
loop_
_entity.id
_entity.type
_entity.pdbx_description
1 polymer ?
#
loop_
_entity_poly.entity_id
_entity_poly.type
_entity_poly.pdbx_seq_one_letter_code
_entity_poly.pdbx_strand_id
1 'polypeptide(L)'
;MVENLLDFSRSGENELKIIALNDAIKDILLLEKSISGKKINLEVICDKDIEIYTNMDSLTHIILNLLSNAADAVAEGGNITI
;
A
#
# COMPACT_ATOMS: atom_id res chain seq x y z
N MET A 1 -20.35 -4.87 -3.73
CA MET A 1 -20.66 -3.89 -2.67
C MET A 1 -19.62 -2.80 -2.83
N VAL A 2 -20.01 -1.69 -3.47
CA VAL A 2 -19.13 -0.54 -3.71
C VAL A 2 -19.29 0.36 -2.49
N GLU A 3 -18.56 0.04 -1.42
CA GLU A 3 -18.39 0.94 -0.29
C GLU A 3 -16.90 1.24 -0.18
N ASN A 4 -16.56 2.50 0.07
CA ASN A 4 -15.22 3.06 0.28
C ASN A 4 -14.49 3.66 -0.92
N LEU A 5 -15.19 4.13 -1.97
CA LEU A 5 -14.56 4.99 -2.97
C LEU A 5 -14.53 6.49 -2.57
N LEU A 6 -15.28 6.96 -1.56
CA LEU A 6 -15.45 8.42 -1.36
C LEU A 6 -15.48 8.92 0.10
N ASP A 7 -15.14 8.10 1.10
CA ASP A 7 -15.14 8.55 2.51
C ASP A 7 -13.80 9.14 3.00
N PHE A 8 -12.86 9.47 2.09
CA PHE A 8 -11.59 10.13 2.46
C PHE A 8 -11.74 11.64 2.73
N SER A 9 -12.98 12.17 2.78
CA SER A 9 -13.23 13.61 2.93
C SER A 9 -13.38 14.08 4.39
N ARG A 10 -12.96 13.31 5.41
CA ARG A 10 -13.10 13.73 6.81
C ARG A 10 -11.76 13.83 7.53
N SER A 11 -11.12 14.97 7.27
CA SER A 11 -10.58 15.92 8.25
C SER A 11 -9.60 15.40 9.32
N GLY A 12 -8.32 15.74 9.15
CA GLY A 12 -7.36 15.78 10.26
C GLY A 12 -5.90 16.02 9.85
N GLU A 13 -5.36 15.17 8.98
CA GLU A 13 -3.91 15.07 8.70
C GLU A 13 -3.59 15.04 7.19
N ASN A 14 -4.50 15.63 6.39
CA ASN A 14 -4.53 15.52 4.93
C ASN A 14 -3.53 16.47 4.22
N GLU A 15 -2.34 16.69 4.79
CA GLU A 15 -1.32 17.54 4.19
C GLU A 15 -0.56 16.75 3.11
N LEU A 16 -0.42 17.37 1.93
CA LEU A 16 0.45 16.87 0.89
C LEU A 16 1.89 17.23 1.26
N LYS A 17 2.79 16.26 1.19
CA LYS A 17 4.21 16.45 1.47
C LYS A 17 5.06 15.63 0.51
N ILE A 18 6.32 16.03 0.36
CA ILE A 18 7.31 15.22 -0.34
C ILE A 18 7.64 14.02 0.56
N ILE A 19 7.54 12.82 0.02
CA ILE A 19 7.89 11.57 0.70
C ILE A 19 8.81 10.74 -0.18
N ALA A 20 9.77 10.04 0.46
CA ALA A 20 10.54 8.99 -0.18
C ALA A 20 9.63 7.77 -0.40
N LEU A 21 9.32 7.46 -1.66
CA LEU A 21 8.35 6.43 -2.01
C LEU A 21 8.78 5.05 -1.51
N ASN A 22 10.08 4.74 -1.61
CA ASN A 22 10.62 3.46 -1.20
C ASN A 22 10.40 3.19 0.30
N ASP A 23 10.67 4.19 1.14
CA ASP A 23 10.49 4.08 2.59
C ASP A 23 9.00 4.02 2.94
N ALA A 24 8.18 4.85 2.29
CA ALA A 24 6.73 4.81 2.47
C ALA A 24 6.13 3.43 2.16
N ILE A 25 6.51 2.80 1.04
CA ILE A 25 6.04 1.45 0.68
C ILE A 25 6.46 0.45 1.77
N LYS A 26 7.72 0.47 2.21
CA LYS A 26 8.20 -0.44 3.25
C LYS A 26 7.43 -0.30 4.56
N ASP A 27 7.18 0.93 4.98
CA ASP A 27 6.42 1.20 6.21
C ASP A 27 4.98 0.69 6.10
N ILE A 28 4.33 0.89 4.94
CA ILE A 28 2.98 0.37 4.68
C ILE A 28 2.97 -1.16 4.73
N LEU A 29 3.99 -1.82 4.17
CA LEU A 29 4.09 -3.28 4.17
C LEU A 29 4.26 -3.88 5.57
N LEU A 30 4.85 -3.15 6.52
CA LEU A 30 4.91 -3.58 7.93
C LEU A 30 3.53 -3.62 8.59
N LEU A 31 2.57 -2.84 8.09
CA LEU A 31 1.20 -2.80 8.59
C LEU A 31 0.31 -3.90 7.99
N GLU A 32 0.68 -4.43 6.83
CA GLU A 32 -0.12 -5.42 6.08
C GLU A 32 -0.06 -6.81 6.72
N LYS A 33 -1.14 -7.20 7.41
CA LYS A 33 -1.25 -8.50 8.09
C LYS A 33 -1.90 -9.57 7.25
N SER A 34 -2.60 -9.23 6.16
CA SER A 34 -3.40 -10.15 5.34
C SER A 34 -2.55 -11.12 4.52
N ILE A 35 -1.27 -10.77 4.32
CA ILE A 35 -0.25 -11.60 3.67
C ILE A 35 0.44 -12.52 4.70
N SER A 36 0.40 -12.14 5.99
CA SER A 36 1.06 -12.86 7.07
C SER A 36 0.39 -14.22 7.30
N GLY A 37 1.11 -15.31 6.97
CA GLY A 37 0.62 -16.68 7.06
C GLY A 37 0.24 -17.33 5.72
N LYS A 38 0.15 -16.57 4.62
CA LYS A 38 0.03 -17.12 3.26
C LYS A 38 1.44 -17.37 2.69
N LYS A 39 1.61 -18.36 1.79
CA LYS A 39 2.88 -18.61 1.09
C LYS A 39 3.12 -17.61 -0.06
N ILE A 40 2.99 -16.33 0.23
CA ILE A 40 3.13 -15.25 -0.75
C ILE A 40 4.52 -14.63 -0.61
N ASN A 41 5.26 -14.59 -1.71
CA ASN A 41 6.52 -13.87 -1.81
C ASN A 41 6.22 -12.43 -2.23
N LEU A 42 6.61 -11.48 -1.40
CA LEU A 42 6.48 -10.06 -1.71
C LEU A 42 7.85 -9.48 -2.05
N GLU A 43 7.94 -8.83 -3.21
CA GLU A 43 9.14 -8.14 -3.68
C GLU A 43 8.81 -6.67 -3.93
N VAL A 44 9.73 -5.77 -3.53
CA VAL A 44 9.62 -4.33 -3.79
C VAL A 44 10.77 -3.91 -4.68
N ILE A 45 10.45 -3.50 -5.91
CA ILE A 45 11.37 -3.00 -6.93
C ILE A 45 11.10 -1.51 -7.09
N CYS A 46 11.67 -0.73 -6.17
CA CYS A 46 11.53 0.72 -6.17
C CYS A 46 12.90 1.37 -5.94
N ASP A 47 13.27 2.30 -6.82
CA ASP A 47 14.52 3.06 -6.66
C ASP A 47 14.43 3.96 -5.41
N LYS A 48 15.55 4.07 -4.68
CA LYS A 48 15.61 4.82 -3.42
C LYS A 48 15.44 6.33 -3.58
N ASP A 49 15.74 6.84 -4.77
CA ASP A 49 15.79 8.28 -5.04
C ASP A 49 14.45 8.81 -5.58
N ILE A 50 13.38 8.00 -5.54
CA ILE A 50 12.04 8.42 -5.95
C ILE A 50 11.34 9.14 -4.81
N GLU A 51 11.13 10.44 -5.02
CA GLU A 51 10.31 11.28 -4.16
C GLU A 51 8.99 11.64 -4.86
N ILE A 52 7.89 11.61 -4.11
CA ILE A 52 6.56 12.00 -4.62
C ILE A 52 5.89 13.01 -3.70
N TYR A 53 5.10 13.91 -4.28
CA TYR A 53 4.28 14.86 -3.53
C TYR A 53 2.87 14.30 -3.33
N THR A 54 2.59 13.75 -2.15
CA THR A 54 1.32 13.09 -1.85
C THR A 54 0.96 13.19 -0.37
N ASN A 55 -0.24 12.72 -0.03
CA ASN A 55 -0.66 12.51 1.34
C ASN A 55 -0.39 11.06 1.75
N MET A 56 0.23 10.86 2.92
CA MET A 56 0.66 9.54 3.39
C MET A 56 -0.51 8.59 3.65
N ASP A 57 -1.62 9.09 4.22
CA ASP A 57 -2.79 8.27 4.52
C ASP A 57 -3.46 7.77 3.24
N SER A 58 -3.59 8.67 2.26
CA SER A 58 -4.12 8.35 0.94
C SER A 58 -3.26 7.30 0.23
N LEU A 59 -1.93 7.47 0.23
CA LEU A 59 -1.01 6.48 -0.34
C LEU A 59 -1.13 5.13 0.38
N THR A 60 -1.17 5.14 1.71
CA THR A 60 -1.32 3.94 2.53
C THR A 60 -2.58 3.17 2.15
N HIS A 61 -3.72 3.83 2.10
CA HIS A 61 -4.98 3.21 1.70
C HIS A 61 -4.96 2.65 0.28
N ILE A 62 -4.37 3.38 -0.67
CA ILE A 62 -4.23 2.91 -2.06
C ILE A 62 -3.40 1.63 -2.11
N ILE A 63 -2.22 1.61 -1.48
CA ILE A 63 -1.31 0.46 -1.51
C ILE A 63 -1.93 -0.76 -0.83
N LEU A 64 -2.56 -0.59 0.34
CA LEU A 64 -3.23 -1.69 1.05
C LEU A 64 -4.38 -2.29 0.22
N ASN A 65 -5.17 -1.45 -0.46
CA ASN A 65 -6.23 -1.94 -1.34
C ASN A 65 -5.69 -2.76 -2.52
N LEU A 66 -4.60 -2.31 -3.14
CA LEU A 66 -3.95 -3.04 -4.23
C LEU A 66 -3.34 -4.36 -3.75
N LEU A 67 -2.69 -4.35 -2.58
CA LEU A 67 -2.12 -5.53 -1.96
C LEU A 67 -3.17 -6.57 -1.60
N SER A 68 -4.29 -6.14 -1.02
CA SER A 68 -5.42 -7.02 -0.71
C SER A 68 -5.95 -7.70 -1.98
N ASN A 69 -6.20 -6.91 -3.04
CA ASN A 69 -6.65 -7.44 -4.32
C ASN A 69 -5.65 -8.43 -4.94
N ALA A 70 -4.35 -8.14 -4.84
CA ALA A 70 -3.31 -9.03 -5.32
C ALA A 70 -3.24 -10.33 -4.50
N ALA A 71 -3.30 -10.23 -3.17
CA ALA A 71 -3.28 -11.35 -2.24
C ALA A 71 -4.50 -12.28 -2.38
N ASP A 72 -5.65 -11.74 -2.78
CA ASP A 72 -6.84 -12.52 -3.12
C ASP A 72 -6.69 -13.23 -4.46
N ALA A 73 -6.08 -12.57 -5.45
CA ALA A 73 -5.86 -13.15 -6.77
C ALA A 73 -4.86 -14.31 -6.78
N VAL A 74 -3.84 -14.27 -5.91
CA VAL A 74 -2.77 -15.30 -5.86
C VAL A 74 -3.08 -16.51 -4.95
N ALA A 75 -4.25 -16.60 -4.31
CA ALA A 75 -4.64 -17.75 -3.46
C ALA A 75 -3.57 -18.16 -2.40
N GLU A 76 -3.48 -19.44 -1.99
CA GLU A 76 -2.51 -19.93 -0.98
C GLU A 76 -1.03 -20.01 -1.48
N GLY A 77 -0.65 -19.19 -2.45
CA GLY A 77 0.76 -18.96 -2.77
C GLY A 77 1.02 -18.31 -4.11
N GLY A 78 2.08 -17.50 -4.18
CA GLY A 78 2.44 -16.78 -5.40
C GLY A 78 3.41 -15.64 -5.12
N ASN A 79 3.64 -14.82 -6.15
CA ASN A 79 4.54 -13.68 -6.07
C ASN A 79 3.75 -12.39 -6.33
N ILE A 80 3.92 -11.40 -5.45
CA ILE A 80 3.44 -10.03 -5.65
C ILE A 80 4.68 -9.15 -5.74
N THR A 81 4.76 -8.35 -6.80
CA THR A 81 5.85 -7.39 -7.02
C THR A 81 5.27 -6.00 -7.05
N ILE A 82 5.84 -5.10 -6.24
CA ILE A 82 5.52 -3.67 -6.19
C ILE A 82 6.64 -2.89 -6.85
#